data_AF-A0A429R0U6-F1
#
_entry.id   AF-A0A429R0U6-F1
#
_cell.length_a   1.000
_cell.length_b   1.000
_cell.length_c   1.000
_cell.angle_alpha   90.00
_cell.angle_beta   90.00
_cell.angle_gamma   90.00
#
_symmetry.space_group_name_H-M   'P 1'
#
loop_
_entity.id
_entity.type
_entity.pdbx_description
1 polymer ?
#
loop_
_entity_poly.entity_id
_entity_poly.type
_entity_poly.pdbx_seq_one_letter_code
_entity_poly.pdbx_strand_id
1 'polypeptide(L)'
;MKYLVMVQGSQADYEAMVGRGSAESPAWNKAELKAMFEHMNAINAELNTRGEMLDGQGLAAPSTTRFVTVDGDGKPVVTDGPYAETKEVLAGYWLLECDSLDRVTEIAAQVARCPAPAGSPEYAVVIRPVDETGPTQD
;
A
#
# COMPACT_ATOMS: atom_id res chain seq x y z
N MET A 1 12.09 -10.59 12.97
CA MET A 1 10.61 -10.62 13.05
C MET A 1 10.05 -10.14 11.73
N LYS A 2 8.95 -10.74 11.26
CA LYS A 2 8.35 -10.35 9.99
C LYS A 2 7.24 -9.33 10.17
N TYR A 3 7.18 -8.37 9.27
CA TYR A 3 6.21 -7.29 9.28
C TYR A 3 5.65 -7.07 7.88
N LEU A 4 4.33 -6.91 7.79
CA LEU A 4 3.66 -6.37 6.63
C LEU A 4 3.50 -4.87 6.82
N VAL A 5 4.20 -4.08 6.00
CA VAL A 5 4.09 -2.62 5.93
C VAL A 5 3.19 -2.29 4.75
N MET A 6 2.13 -1.54 4.97
CA MET A 6 1.10 -1.27 3.96
C MET A 6 0.89 0.23 3.77
N VAL A 7 0.71 0.63 2.51
CA VAL A 7 0.25 1.96 2.14
C VAL A 7 -1.16 1.88 1.59
N GLN A 8 -1.96 2.88 1.92
CA GLN A 8 -3.34 2.99 1.48
C GLN A 8 -3.47 4.02 0.35
N GLY A 9 -4.58 3.94 -0.38
CA GLY A 9 -4.96 4.93 -1.38
C GLY A 9 -6.39 4.72 -1.86
N SER A 10 -6.87 5.64 -2.67
CA SER A 10 -8.22 5.65 -3.22
C SER A 10 -8.20 5.58 -4.75
N GLN A 11 -9.36 5.28 -5.36
CA GLN A 11 -9.49 5.36 -6.82
C GLN A 11 -9.16 6.77 -7.36
N ALA A 12 -9.53 7.81 -6.61
CA ALA A 12 -9.22 9.20 -6.96
C ALA A 12 -7.71 9.48 -6.96
N ASP A 13 -6.93 8.86 -6.07
CA ASP A 13 -5.48 9.03 -6.06
C ASP A 13 -4.82 8.39 -7.28
N TYR A 14 -5.31 7.23 -7.72
CA TYR A 14 -4.83 6.61 -8.97
C TYR A 14 -5.19 7.43 -10.20
N GLU A 15 -6.37 8.06 -10.21
CA GLU A 15 -6.77 8.98 -11.27
C GLU A 15 -5.91 10.25 -11.27
N ALA A 16 -5.65 10.80 -10.09
CA ALA A 16 -4.77 11.94 -9.89
C ALA A 16 -3.35 11.64 -10.39
N MET A 17 -2.81 10.46 -10.09
CA MET A 17 -1.50 9.99 -10.58
C MET A 17 -1.41 9.91 -12.11
N VAL A 18 -2.53 9.73 -12.83
CA VAL A 18 -2.55 9.76 -14.31
C VAL A 18 -3.00 11.11 -14.87
N GLY A 19 -2.98 12.17 -14.04
CA GLY A 19 -3.28 13.54 -14.43
C GLY A 19 -4.76 13.93 -14.36
N ARG A 20 -5.63 13.07 -13.81
CA ARG A 20 -7.07 13.34 -13.62
C ARG A 20 -7.35 13.63 -12.15
N GLY A 21 -6.99 14.84 -11.71
CA GLY A 21 -7.21 15.27 -10.32
C GLY A 21 -8.68 15.58 -9.99
N SER A 22 -8.99 15.58 -8.70
CA SER A 22 -10.24 16.03 -8.10
C SER A 22 -9.99 17.15 -7.08
N ALA A 23 -11.05 17.57 -6.36
CA ALA A 23 -10.91 18.53 -5.27
C ALA A 23 -10.13 17.94 -4.08
N GLU A 24 -10.21 16.63 -3.88
CA GLU A 24 -9.59 15.89 -2.78
C GLU A 24 -8.23 15.28 -3.15
N SER A 25 -7.97 15.03 -4.44
CA SER A 25 -6.72 14.43 -4.93
C SER A 25 -6.18 15.23 -6.13
N PRO A 26 -5.22 16.16 -5.93
CA PRO A 26 -4.72 17.03 -7.00
C PRO A 26 -3.98 16.24 -8.09
N ALA A 27 -4.12 16.66 -9.35
CA ALA A 27 -3.49 16.00 -10.50
C ALA A 27 -1.96 16.04 -10.40
N TRP A 28 -1.33 14.89 -10.60
CA TRP A 28 0.13 14.76 -10.59
C TRP A 28 0.72 15.12 -11.94
N ASN A 29 1.90 15.74 -11.91
CA ASN A 29 2.73 15.94 -13.08
C ASN A 29 3.81 14.85 -13.19
N LYS A 30 4.50 14.81 -14.35
CA LYS A 30 5.53 13.80 -14.64
C LYS A 30 6.71 13.85 -13.66
N ALA A 31 7.10 15.04 -13.20
CA ALA A 31 8.21 15.20 -12.28
C ALA A 31 7.85 14.69 -10.87
N GLU A 32 6.62 14.93 -10.42
CA GLU A 32 6.12 14.42 -9.14
C GLU A 32 6.02 12.89 -9.14
N LEU A 33 5.46 12.29 -10.20
CA LEU A 33 5.46 10.83 -10.36
C LEU A 33 6.87 10.25 -10.35
N LYS A 34 7.79 10.89 -11.08
CA LYS A 34 9.20 10.46 -11.11
C LYS A 34 9.82 10.53 -9.72
N ALA A 35 9.60 11.61 -8.97
CA ALA A 35 10.13 11.76 -7.62
C ALA A 35 9.60 10.69 -6.66
N MET A 36 8.29 10.37 -6.73
CA MET A 36 7.69 9.27 -5.96
C MET A 36 8.34 7.93 -6.30
N PHE A 37 8.49 7.58 -7.59
CA PHE A 37 9.13 6.33 -7.98
C PHE A 37 10.60 6.26 -7.57
N GLU A 38 11.36 7.35 -7.70
CA GLU A 38 12.76 7.42 -7.27
C GLU A 38 12.90 7.21 -5.75
N HIS A 39 12.02 7.84 -4.96
CA HIS A 39 11.99 7.68 -3.51
C HIS A 39 11.69 6.24 -3.10
N MET A 40 10.63 5.63 -3.66
CA MET A 40 10.27 4.25 -3.37
C MET A 40 11.36 3.26 -3.82
N ASN A 41 11.99 3.49 -4.97
CA ASN A 41 13.09 2.67 -5.45
C ASN A 41 14.34 2.78 -4.56
N ALA A 42 14.61 3.96 -4.01
CA ALA A 42 15.72 4.14 -3.06
C ALA A 42 15.47 3.33 -1.77
N ILE A 43 14.25 3.37 -1.23
CA ILE A 43 13.86 2.53 -0.09
C ILE A 43 14.04 1.04 -0.43
N ASN A 44 13.51 0.60 -1.57
CA ASN A 44 13.66 -0.80 -2.00
C ASN A 44 15.12 -1.22 -2.14
N ALA A 45 15.98 -0.35 -2.69
CA ALA A 45 17.40 -0.63 -2.84
C ALA A 45 18.12 -0.73 -1.48
N GLU A 46 17.81 0.15 -0.53
CA GLU A 46 18.33 0.08 0.84
C GLU A 46 17.92 -1.25 1.50
N LEU A 47 16.63 -1.57 1.49
CA LEU A 47 16.10 -2.76 2.16
C LEU A 47 16.65 -4.06 1.56
N ASN A 48 16.76 -4.14 0.23
CA ASN A 48 17.40 -5.28 -0.44
C ASN A 48 18.89 -5.40 -0.08
N THR A 49 19.62 -4.28 -0.04
CA THR A 49 21.05 -4.28 0.34
C THR A 49 21.25 -4.77 1.76
N ARG A 50 20.32 -4.45 2.67
CA ARG A 50 20.35 -4.88 4.07
C ARG A 50 19.79 -6.28 4.28
N GLY A 51 19.19 -6.89 3.25
CA GLY A 51 18.52 -8.19 3.35
C GLY A 51 17.22 -8.14 4.15
N GLU A 52 16.64 -6.95 4.38
CA GLU A 52 15.42 -6.75 5.16
C GLU A 52 14.15 -6.94 4.32
N MET A 53 14.25 -6.87 2.98
CA MET A 53 13.09 -7.03 2.09
C MET A 53 12.88 -8.48 1.70
N LEU A 54 11.74 -9.06 2.07
CA LEU A 54 11.31 -10.38 1.61
C LEU A 54 10.49 -10.27 0.32
N ASP A 55 9.59 -9.28 0.24
CA ASP A 55 8.81 -8.94 -0.95
C ASP A 55 8.28 -7.48 -0.83
N GLY A 56 7.80 -6.92 -1.93
CA GLY A 56 7.03 -5.68 -1.91
C GLY A 56 6.58 -5.25 -3.30
N GLN A 57 5.34 -4.79 -3.40
CA GLN A 57 4.68 -4.45 -4.65
C GLN A 57 3.78 -3.23 -4.49
N GLY A 58 3.73 -2.40 -5.54
CA GLY A 58 2.62 -1.48 -5.78
C GLY A 58 1.48 -2.23 -6.45
N LEU A 59 0.24 -1.98 -6.03
CA LEU A 59 -0.93 -2.65 -6.57
C LEU A 59 -1.58 -1.85 -7.70
N ALA A 60 -2.41 -2.53 -8.50
CA ALA A 60 -3.17 -1.88 -9.55
C ALA A 60 -4.30 -1.02 -8.96
N ALA A 61 -4.87 -0.14 -9.79
CA ALA A 61 -5.94 0.75 -9.37
C ALA A 61 -7.14 -0.02 -8.76
N PRO A 62 -7.80 0.53 -7.72
CA PRO A 62 -8.89 -0.15 -7.02
C PRO A 62 -10.02 -0.65 -7.94
N SER A 63 -10.29 0.06 -9.04
CA SER A 63 -11.25 -0.34 -10.08
C SER A 63 -10.99 -1.70 -10.74
N THR A 64 -9.80 -2.27 -10.56
CA THR A 64 -9.43 -3.61 -11.09
C THR A 64 -9.66 -4.73 -10.08
N THR A 65 -10.15 -4.40 -8.88
CA THR A 65 -10.38 -5.36 -7.80
C THR A 65 -11.55 -6.29 -8.12
N ARG A 66 -11.40 -7.55 -7.70
CA ARG A 66 -12.43 -8.57 -7.79
C ARG A 66 -12.68 -9.16 -6.40
N PHE A 67 -13.93 -9.12 -5.97
CA PHE A 67 -14.37 -9.78 -4.74
C PHE A 67 -14.97 -11.13 -5.08
N VAL A 68 -14.63 -12.13 -4.26
CA VAL A 68 -15.15 -13.49 -4.41
C VAL A 68 -15.73 -13.93 -3.07
N THR A 69 -17.02 -14.21 -3.05
CA THR A 69 -17.72 -14.88 -1.95
C THR A 69 -18.28 -16.22 -2.44
N VAL A 70 -18.99 -16.96 -1.60
CA VAL A 70 -19.68 -18.20 -1.99
C VAL A 70 -21.17 -18.09 -1.66
N ASP A 71 -22.02 -18.68 -2.52
CA ASP A 71 -23.45 -18.82 -2.23
C ASP A 71 -23.75 -20.01 -1.31
N GLY A 72 -25.04 -20.25 -1.02
CA GLY A 72 -25.49 -21.36 -0.20
C GLY A 72 -25.22 -22.76 -0.78
N ASP A 73 -24.94 -22.85 -2.08
CA ASP A 73 -24.56 -24.09 -2.77
C ASP A 73 -23.03 -24.23 -2.88
N GLY A 74 -22.26 -23.30 -2.30
CA GLY A 74 -20.79 -23.27 -2.35
C GLY A 74 -20.21 -22.81 -3.69
N LYS A 75 -21.01 -22.21 -4.58
CA LYS A 75 -20.53 -21.68 -5.86
C LYS A 75 -19.95 -20.28 -5.68
N PRO A 76 -18.87 -19.93 -6.40
CA PRO A 76 -18.31 -18.58 -6.34
C PRO A 76 -19.32 -17.53 -6.80
N VAL A 77 -19.53 -16.52 -5.96
CA VAL A 77 -20.23 -15.28 -6.30
C VAL A 77 -19.17 -14.20 -6.47
N VAL A 78 -19.06 -13.67 -7.68
CA VAL A 78 -18.05 -12.68 -8.04
C VAL A 78 -18.69 -11.31 -8.14
N THR A 79 -18.13 -10.34 -7.42
CA THR A 79 -18.49 -8.92 -7.54
C THR A 79 -17.29 -8.17 -8.09
N ASP A 80 -17.45 -7.62 -9.29
CA ASP A 80 -16.48 -6.70 -9.87
C ASP A 80 -16.77 -5.28 -9.36
N GLY A 81 -15.72 -4.52 -9.07
CA GLY A 81 -15.83 -3.10 -8.72
C GLY A 81 -14.80 -2.69 -7.68
N PRO A 82 -14.61 -1.37 -7.47
CA PRO A 82 -13.92 -0.90 -6.29
C PRO A 82 -14.71 -1.34 -5.05
N TYR A 83 -14.04 -1.41 -3.89
CA TYR A 83 -14.69 -1.68 -2.61
C TYR A 83 -16.03 -0.95 -2.52
N ALA A 84 -17.09 -1.70 -2.20
CA ALA A 84 -18.36 -1.08 -1.84
C ALA A 84 -18.10 -0.23 -0.59
N GLU A 85 -18.10 1.10 -0.76
CA GLU A 85 -18.09 2.11 0.31
C GLU A 85 -16.75 2.45 1.00
N THR A 86 -15.62 1.79 0.72
CA THR A 86 -14.33 2.26 1.28
C THR A 86 -13.62 3.22 0.34
N LYS A 87 -13.37 4.44 0.83
CA LYS A 87 -12.52 5.41 0.11
C LYS A 87 -11.07 4.94 0.03
N GLU A 88 -10.64 4.12 0.98
CA GLU A 88 -9.25 3.71 1.13
C GLU A 88 -9.12 2.20 0.99
N VAL A 89 -8.13 1.77 0.21
CA VAL A 89 -7.79 0.37 -0.03
C VAL A 89 -6.27 0.21 0.01
N LEU A 90 -5.81 -1.04 0.06
CA LEU A 90 -4.38 -1.34 -0.05
C LEU A 90 -3.85 -0.88 -1.41
N ALA A 91 -2.91 0.06 -1.42
CA ALA A 91 -2.26 0.57 -2.62
C ALA A 91 -0.90 -0.09 -2.88
N GLY A 92 -0.28 -0.65 -1.84
CA GLY A 92 1.02 -1.31 -1.94
C GLY A 92 1.46 -1.85 -0.59
N TYR A 93 2.45 -2.73 -0.62
CA TYR A 93 3.00 -3.33 0.59
C TYR A 93 4.49 -3.62 0.47
N TRP A 94 5.10 -3.81 1.64
CA TRP A 94 6.38 -4.49 1.82
C TRP A 94 6.20 -5.59 2.86
N LEU A 95 6.70 -6.78 2.56
CA LEU A 95 6.93 -7.83 3.54
C LEU A 95 8.40 -7.76 3.96
N LEU A 96 8.64 -7.39 5.20
CA LEU A 96 9.97 -7.11 5.72
C LEU A 96 10.33 -8.07 6.85
N GLU A 97 11.61 -8.44 6.91
CA GLU A 97 12.21 -9.10 8.06
C GLU A 97 13.16 -8.12 8.75
N CYS A 98 12.75 -7.64 9.92
CA CYS A 98 13.49 -6.65 10.70
C CYS A 98 13.81 -7.20 12.10
N ASP A 99 14.90 -6.69 12.68
CA ASP A 99 15.32 -7.09 14.03
C ASP A 99 14.38 -6.59 15.14
N SER A 100 13.61 -5.52 14.89
CA SER A 100 12.73 -4.90 15.88
C SER A 100 11.54 -4.15 15.26
N LEU A 101 10.54 -3.85 16.11
CA LEU A 101 9.44 -2.96 15.75
C LEU A 101 9.95 -1.55 15.45
N ASP A 102 10.93 -1.06 16.20
CA ASP A 102 11.52 0.27 15.99
C ASP A 102 12.14 0.41 14.60
N ARG A 103 12.87 -0.61 14.12
CA ARG A 103 13.46 -0.59 12.77
C ARG A 103 12.39 -0.52 11.69
N VAL A 104 11.33 -1.32 11.78
CA VAL A 104 10.23 -1.23 10.79
C VAL A 104 9.46 0.08 10.92
N THR A 105 9.39 0.69 12.10
CA THR A 105 8.83 2.03 12.30
C THR A 105 9.68 3.11 11.61
N GLU A 106 11.01 3.03 11.66
CA GLU A 106 11.89 3.94 10.90
C GLU A 106 11.63 3.84 9.40
N ILE A 107 11.53 2.62 8.88
CA ILE A 107 11.25 2.34 7.47
C ILE A 107 9.87 2.90 7.09
N ALA A 108 8.84 2.62 7.89
CA ALA A 108 7.49 3.16 7.67
C ALA A 108 7.47 4.69 7.67
N ALA A 109 8.26 5.33 8.54
CA ALA A 109 8.39 6.79 8.55
C ALA A 109 9.08 7.32 7.28
N GLN A 110 10.02 6.58 6.68
CA GLN A 110 10.59 6.94 5.38
C GLN A 110 9.56 6.82 4.25
N VAL A 111 8.74 5.76 4.27
CA VAL A 111 7.63 5.57 3.32
C VAL A 111 6.59 6.69 3.46
N ALA A 112 6.24 7.09 4.69
CA ALA A 112 5.30 8.18 4.96
C ALA A 112 5.79 9.55 4.45
N ARG A 113 7.09 9.72 4.26
CA ARG A 113 7.70 10.94 3.69
C ARG A 113 7.83 10.89 2.17
N CYS A 114 7.22 9.91 1.50
CA CYS A 114 7.21 9.85 0.05
C CYS A 114 6.63 11.15 -0.54
N PRO A 115 7.32 11.80 -1.49
CA PRO A 115 6.85 13.08 -2.03
C PRO A 115 5.53 12.91 -2.79
N ALA A 116 4.60 13.81 -2.52
CA ALA A 116 3.32 13.93 -3.21
C ALA A 116 3.01 15.41 -3.49
N PRO A 117 2.13 15.73 -4.46
CA PRO A 117 1.67 17.09 -4.69
C PRO A 117 1.08 17.74 -3.43
N ALA A 118 1.20 19.06 -3.32
CA ALA A 118 0.58 19.78 -2.22
C ALA A 118 -0.94 19.62 -2.23
N GLY A 119 -1.51 19.25 -1.07
CA GLY A 119 -2.95 18.98 -0.95
C GLY A 119 -3.35 17.54 -1.29
N SER A 120 -2.40 16.65 -1.58
CA SER A 120 -2.67 15.22 -1.62
C SER A 120 -3.11 14.68 -0.26
N PRO A 121 -4.00 13.67 -0.23
CA PRO A 121 -4.36 13.00 1.01
C PRO A 121 -3.14 12.38 1.71
N GLU A 122 -3.11 12.46 3.04
CA GLU A 122 -2.12 11.79 3.87
C GLU A 122 -2.73 10.53 4.49
N TYR A 123 -2.14 9.38 4.18
CA TYR A 123 -2.51 8.09 4.75
C TYR A 123 -1.44 7.60 5.72
N ALA A 124 -1.88 6.97 6.81
CA ALA A 124 -0.94 6.32 7.71
C ALA A 124 -0.28 5.11 7.01
N VAL A 125 1.03 4.95 7.18
CA VAL A 125 1.70 3.69 6.84
C VAL A 125 1.40 2.68 7.94
N VAL A 126 0.73 1.60 7.59
CA VAL A 126 0.28 0.59 8.56
C VAL A 126 1.35 -0.48 8.71
N ILE A 127 1.79 -0.73 9.94
CA ILE A 127 2.72 -1.83 10.27
C ILE A 127 1.92 -2.93 10.96
N ARG A 128 2.00 -4.15 10.43
CA ARG A 128 1.41 -5.34 11.04
C ARG A 128 2.46 -6.43 11.23
N PRO A 129 2.71 -6.90 12.46
CA PRO A 129 3.50 -8.10 12.66
C PRO A 129 2.85 -9.30 11.96
N VAL A 130 3.67 -10.13 11.31
CA VAL A 130 3.24 -11.41 10.78
C VAL A 130 3.32 -12.42 11.90
N ASP A 131 2.18 -13.03 12.22
CA ASP A 131 2.08 -14.13 13.18
C ASP A 131 2.25 -15.47 12.44
N GLU A 132 3.40 -16.11 12.65
CA GLU A 132 3.70 -17.42 12.06
C GLU A 132 3.17 -18.60 12.89
N THR A 133 2.76 -18.33 14.14
CA THR A 133 2.29 -19.36 15.08
C THR A 133 0.77 -19.52 15.07
N GLY A 134 0.05 -18.56 14.49
CA GLY A 134 -1.41 -18.52 14.46
C GLY A 134 -2.01 -18.05 15.78
N PRO A 135 -3.34 -17.80 15.80
CA PRO A 135 -3.99 -17.24 16.97
C PRO A 135 -3.84 -18.18 18.19
N THR A 136 -3.12 -17.71 19.20
CA THR A 136 -3.08 -18.35 20.52
C THR A 136 -4.44 -18.19 21.19
N GLN A 137 -5.09 -19.31 21.51
CA GLN A 137 -6.21 -19.33 22.44
C GLN A 137 -5.64 -19.53 23.85
N ASP A 138 -5.76 -18.50 24.70
CA ASP A 138 -5.58 -18.65 26.14
C ASP A 138 -6.76 -19.42 26.76
#